data_AF-A0A0G1GJ62-F1
#
_entry.id   AF-A0A0G1GJ62-F1
#
_cell.length_a   1.000
_cell.length_b   1.000
_cell.length_c   1.000
_cell.angle_alpha   90.00
_cell.angle_beta   90.00
_cell.angle_gamma   90.00
#
_symmetry.space_group_name_H-M   'P 1'
#
loop_
_entity.id
_entity.type
_entity.pdbx_description
1 polymer ?
#
loop_
_entity_poly.entity_id
_entity_poly.type
_entity_poly.pdbx_seq_one_letter_code
_entity_poly.pdbx_strand_id
1 'polypeptide(L)'
;MEYKFDRNHINKISKEDVVKELKRVAGHYNYTKFTRHEFDKVAKLCKGSTVLSVFGTWKKALDSIEVELKPRVVDRSFISKKDLFDEMDRIWRQLGHRPSKIEWELSSPKYSYSTYKARFKGWTNACLQFIE
;
A
#
# COMPACT_ATOMS: atom_id res chain seq x y z
N MET A 1 -15.94 -19.51 46.17
CA MET A 1 -15.63 -20.11 44.85
C MET A 1 -14.32 -19.52 44.39
N GLU A 2 -13.29 -20.34 44.19
CA GLU A 2 -12.03 -19.91 43.58
C GLU A 2 -12.20 -19.89 42.07
N TYR A 3 -12.05 -18.72 41.47
CA TYR A 3 -12.05 -18.55 40.01
C TYR A 3 -10.60 -18.53 39.52
N LYS A 4 -10.27 -19.40 38.56
CA LYS A 4 -8.95 -19.42 37.89
C LYS A 4 -9.06 -18.74 36.52
N PHE A 5 -8.08 -17.89 36.21
CA PHE A 5 -8.00 -17.11 34.97
C PHE A 5 -7.38 -17.87 33.79
N ASP A 6 -6.78 -19.03 34.03
CA ASP A 6 -6.08 -19.78 33.00
C ASP A 6 -7.03 -20.34 31.95
N ARG A 7 -6.95 -19.75 30.74
CA ARG A 7 -7.46 -20.34 29.51
C ARG A 7 -6.30 -21.04 28.81
N ASN A 8 -6.33 -22.36 28.75
CA ASN A 8 -5.48 -23.09 27.82
C ASN A 8 -5.81 -22.65 26.39
N HIS A 9 -4.80 -22.25 25.62
CA HIS A 9 -4.96 -21.97 24.19
C HIS A 9 -5.27 -23.28 23.45
N ILE A 10 -6.55 -23.58 23.27
CA ILE A 10 -7.06 -24.88 22.79
C ILE A 10 -6.60 -25.24 21.36
N ASN A 11 -6.09 -24.29 20.55
CA ASN A 11 -5.59 -24.59 19.21
C ASN A 11 -4.28 -23.85 18.93
N LYS A 12 -3.15 -24.46 19.28
CA LYS A 12 -1.83 -23.93 18.93
C LYS A 12 -1.55 -24.26 17.47
N ILE A 13 -2.00 -23.39 16.56
CA ILE A 13 -1.62 -23.44 15.15
C ILE A 13 -0.09 -23.39 15.09
N SER A 14 0.53 -24.42 14.51
CA SER A 14 1.99 -24.50 14.41
C SER A 14 2.53 -23.45 13.43
N LYS A 15 3.80 -23.11 13.54
CA LYS A 15 4.44 -22.19 12.59
C LYS A 15 4.38 -22.76 11.18
N GLU A 16 4.57 -24.06 11.06
CA GLU A 16 4.53 -24.84 9.82
C GLU A 16 3.15 -24.78 9.17
N ASP A 17 2.08 -24.85 9.97
CA ASP A 17 0.71 -24.71 9.49
C ASP A 17 0.45 -23.30 8.95
N VAL A 18 0.99 -22.27 9.59
CA VAL A 18 0.92 -20.90 9.07
C VAL A 18 1.67 -20.76 7.75
N VAL A 19 2.85 -21.37 7.60
CA VAL A 19 3.60 -21.37 6.32
C VAL A 19 2.81 -22.07 5.22
N LYS A 20 2.22 -23.23 5.51
CA LYS A 20 1.38 -23.97 4.55
C LYS A 20 0.19 -23.13 4.11
N GLU A 21 -0.47 -22.44 5.03
CA GLU A 21 -1.60 -21.58 4.70
C GLU A 21 -1.19 -20.35 3.88
N LEU A 22 -0.05 -19.73 4.19
CA LEU A 22 0.51 -18.64 3.37
C LEU A 22 0.85 -19.11 1.96
N LYS A 23 1.47 -20.30 1.80
CA LYS A 23 1.74 -20.92 0.49
C LYS A 23 0.44 -21.17 -0.29
N ARG A 24 -0.60 -21.67 0.37
CA ARG A 24 -1.92 -21.90 -0.24
C ARG A 24 -2.55 -20.60 -0.73
N VAL A 25 -2.54 -19.54 0.10
CA VAL A 25 -3.08 -18.23 -0.27
C VAL A 25 -2.23 -17.58 -1.37
N ALA A 26 -0.90 -17.77 -1.38
CA ALA A 26 -0.06 -17.35 -2.49
C ALA A 26 -0.51 -17.99 -3.81
N GLY A 27 -0.79 -19.30 -3.82
CA GLY A 27 -1.35 -19.98 -5.00
C GLY A 27 -2.67 -19.39 -5.47
N HIS A 28 -3.56 -19.01 -4.54
CA HIS A 28 -4.81 -18.32 -4.88
C HIS A 28 -4.59 -16.98 -5.60
N TYR A 29 -3.53 -16.25 -5.26
CA TYR A 29 -3.13 -14.99 -5.91
C TYR A 29 -2.09 -15.19 -7.03
N ASN A 30 -2.01 -16.39 -7.61
CA ASN A 30 -1.04 -16.73 -8.68
C ASN A 30 0.40 -16.34 -8.33
N TYR A 31 0.78 -16.56 -7.07
CA TYR A 31 2.08 -16.23 -6.48
C TYR A 31 2.47 -14.74 -6.62
N THR A 32 1.49 -13.84 -6.62
CA THR A 32 1.72 -12.39 -6.50
C THR A 32 1.71 -11.97 -5.03
N LYS A 33 2.56 -11.02 -4.64
CA LYS A 33 2.57 -10.48 -3.26
C LYS A 33 1.19 -9.94 -2.88
N PHE A 34 0.66 -10.42 -1.75
CA PHE A 34 -0.63 -10.03 -1.19
C PHE A 34 -0.47 -9.40 0.20
N THR A 35 -1.46 -8.60 0.58
CA THR A 35 -1.53 -7.92 1.88
C THR A 35 -2.13 -8.81 2.96
N ARG A 36 -1.94 -8.43 4.21
CA ARG A 36 -2.61 -9.07 5.36
C ARG A 36 -4.13 -9.12 5.20
N HIS A 37 -4.74 -8.03 4.71
CA HIS A 37 -6.19 -7.97 4.53
C HIS A 37 -6.68 -8.89 3.40
N GLU A 38 -5.92 -9.00 2.31
CA GLU A 38 -6.18 -9.97 1.23
C GLU A 38 -6.03 -11.42 1.70
N PHE A 39 -5.07 -11.68 2.58
CA PHE A 39 -4.95 -12.97 3.26
C PHE A 39 -6.18 -13.26 4.11
N ASP A 40 -6.61 -12.33 4.97
CA ASP A 40 -7.76 -12.53 5.87
C ASP A 40 -9.09 -12.84 5.16
N LYS A 41 -9.22 -12.45 3.89
CA LYS A 41 -10.38 -12.75 3.02
C LYS A 41 -10.39 -14.18 2.49
N VAL A 42 -9.22 -14.81 2.36
CA VAL A 42 -9.05 -16.10 1.68
C VAL A 42 -8.59 -17.20 2.62
N ALA A 43 -7.90 -16.83 3.71
CA ALA A 43 -7.36 -17.74 4.69
C ALA A 43 -8.49 -18.46 5.45
N LYS A 44 -8.34 -19.77 5.56
CA LYS A 44 -9.26 -20.69 6.22
C LYS A 44 -8.72 -21.15 7.57
N LEU A 45 -7.40 -21.21 7.71
CA LEU A 45 -6.75 -21.79 8.89
C LEU A 45 -6.50 -20.77 10.01
N CYS A 46 -6.02 -19.57 9.66
CA CYS A 46 -5.68 -18.55 10.65
C CYS A 46 -5.95 -17.14 10.12
N LYS A 47 -5.95 -16.17 11.02
CA LYS A 47 -6.01 -14.75 10.67
C LYS A 47 -4.61 -14.17 10.53
N GLY A 48 -4.48 -13.08 9.80
CA GLY A 48 -3.25 -12.33 9.62
C GLY A 48 -2.66 -11.82 10.93
N SER A 49 -3.46 -11.64 11.98
CA SER A 49 -2.96 -11.37 13.34
C SER A 49 -2.14 -12.54 13.89
N THR A 50 -2.56 -13.79 13.66
CA THR A 50 -1.78 -14.98 14.03
C THR A 50 -0.46 -15.02 13.27
N VAL A 51 -0.49 -14.74 11.97
CA VAL A 51 0.73 -14.65 11.15
C VAL A 51 1.71 -13.62 11.73
N LEU A 52 1.23 -12.43 12.06
CA LEU A 52 2.07 -11.39 12.66
C LEU A 52 2.61 -11.79 14.04
N SER A 53 1.81 -12.48 14.86
CA SER A 53 2.27 -12.99 16.17
C SER A 53 3.39 -14.03 16.02
N VAL A 54 3.40 -14.81 14.95
CA VAL A 54 4.39 -15.89 14.73
C VAL A 54 5.68 -15.35 14.08
N PHE A 55 5.57 -14.39 13.16
CA PHE A 55 6.70 -13.91 12.34
C PHE A 55 7.16 -12.49 12.65
N GLY A 56 6.42 -11.74 13.47
CA GLY A 56 6.66 -10.34 13.82
C GLY A 56 6.25 -9.35 12.72
N THR A 57 6.64 -9.59 11.47
CA THR A 57 6.26 -8.74 10.33
C THR A 57 5.69 -9.54 9.18
N TRP A 58 4.82 -8.89 8.40
CA TRP A 58 4.22 -9.50 7.21
C TRP A 58 5.29 -9.87 6.17
N LYS A 59 6.32 -9.02 6.03
CA LYS A 59 7.45 -9.29 5.15
C LYS A 59 8.16 -10.59 5.55
N LYS A 60 8.53 -10.74 6.83
CA LYS A 60 9.15 -11.98 7.33
C LYS A 60 8.28 -13.21 7.13
N ALA A 61 6.97 -13.07 7.24
CA ALA A 61 6.03 -14.16 6.97
C ALA A 61 6.05 -14.58 5.49
N LEU A 62 6.01 -13.63 4.56
CA LEU A 62 6.11 -13.92 3.12
C LEU A 62 7.50 -14.44 2.72
N ASP A 63 8.56 -14.00 3.39
CA ASP A 63 9.92 -14.52 3.12
C ASP A 63 10.05 -15.99 3.60
N SER A 64 9.18 -16.45 4.51
CA SER A 64 9.19 -17.83 5.03
C SER A 64 8.57 -18.88 4.10
N ILE A 65 7.87 -18.47 3.03
CA ILE A 65 7.18 -19.42 2.16
C ILE A 65 8.06 -20.06 1.08
N GLU A 66 9.40 -19.93 1.12
CA GLU A 66 10.36 -20.61 0.21
C GLU A 66 9.96 -20.63 -1.27
N VAL A 67 9.19 -19.64 -1.71
CA VAL A 67 8.67 -19.48 -3.06
C VAL A 67 8.76 -18.00 -3.40
N GLU A 68 9.29 -17.71 -4.58
CA GLU A 68 9.42 -16.33 -5.03
C GLU A 68 8.05 -15.75 -5.42
N LEU A 69 7.64 -14.72 -4.70
CA LEU A 69 6.41 -13.99 -5.01
C LEU A 69 6.68 -12.84 -5.97
N LYS A 70 5.93 -12.82 -7.07
CA LYS A 70 5.94 -11.72 -8.03
C LYS A 70 5.59 -10.42 -7.33
N PRO A 71 6.32 -9.32 -7.58
CA PRO A 71 6.00 -8.03 -7.01
C PRO A 71 4.60 -7.61 -7.45
N ARG A 72 3.85 -7.01 -6.54
CA ARG A 72 2.57 -6.41 -6.88
C ARG A 72 2.82 -5.16 -7.71
N VAL A 73 2.32 -5.16 -8.94
CA VAL A 73 2.19 -3.92 -9.73
C VAL A 73 1.00 -3.17 -9.15
N VAL A 74 1.29 -2.28 -8.19
CA VAL A 74 0.28 -1.31 -7.75
C VAL A 74 0.34 -0.19 -8.77
N ASP A 75 -0.66 -0.10 -9.63
CA ASP A 75 -0.84 1.09 -10.43
C ASP A 75 -1.18 2.26 -9.49
N ARG A 76 -0.16 3.03 -9.12
CA ARG A 76 -0.32 4.25 -8.31
C ARG A 76 -0.78 5.43 -9.17
N SER A 77 -1.11 5.21 -10.45
CA SER A 77 -1.58 6.24 -11.37
C SER A 77 -3.08 6.51 -11.30
N PHE A 78 -3.72 6.26 -10.15
CA PHE A 78 -5.13 6.61 -9.92
C PHE A 78 -5.47 8.06 -10.29
N ILE A 79 -4.48 8.94 -10.23
CA ILE A 79 -4.58 10.33 -10.71
C ILE A 79 -4.08 10.38 -12.15
N SER A 80 -4.94 10.73 -13.09
CA SER A 80 -4.57 10.88 -14.50
C SER A 80 -3.66 12.10 -14.72
N LYS A 81 -2.91 12.13 -15.83
CA LYS A 81 -2.13 13.33 -16.20
C LYS A 81 -3.05 14.54 -16.41
N LYS A 82 -4.25 14.31 -16.97
CA LYS A 82 -5.28 15.33 -17.16
C LYS A 82 -5.72 15.94 -15.82
N ASP A 83 -6.04 15.13 -14.81
CA ASP A 83 -6.48 15.64 -13.50
C ASP A 83 -5.42 16.52 -12.83
N LEU A 84 -4.14 16.17 -13.01
CA LEU A 84 -3.01 16.97 -12.53
C LEU A 84 -2.95 18.32 -13.27
N PHE A 85 -3.15 18.33 -14.58
CA PHE A 85 -3.10 19.57 -15.36
C PHE A 85 -4.33 20.45 -15.15
N ASP A 86 -5.52 19.89 -14.99
CA ASP A 86 -6.73 20.64 -14.65
C ASP A 86 -6.56 21.37 -13.30
N GLU A 87 -5.97 20.71 -12.31
CA GLU A 87 -5.68 21.34 -11.01
C GLU A 87 -4.55 22.38 -11.11
N MET A 88 -3.55 22.15 -11.97
CA MET A 88 -2.50 23.13 -12.24
C MET A 88 -3.07 24.40 -12.90
N ASP A 89 -3.93 24.26 -13.92
CA ASP A 89 -4.63 25.38 -14.56
C ASP A 89 -5.46 26.18 -13.56
N ARG A 90 -6.24 25.50 -12.71
CA ARG A 90 -7.05 26.15 -11.66
C ARG A 90 -6.20 27.05 -10.76
N ILE A 91 -5.08 26.53 -10.26
CA ILE A 91 -4.21 27.27 -9.32
C ILE A 91 -3.41 28.37 -10.04
N TRP A 92 -2.95 28.13 -11.27
CA TRP A 92 -2.26 29.16 -12.07
C TRP A 92 -3.19 30.33 -12.39
N ARG A 93 -4.45 30.07 -12.73
CA ARG A 93 -5.46 31.13 -12.94
C ARG A 93 -5.74 31.90 -11.65
N GLN A 94 -5.79 31.22 -10.51
CA GLN A 94 -6.00 31.83 -9.21
C GLN A 94 -4.86 32.78 -8.81
N LEU A 95 -3.60 32.38 -9.09
CA LEU A 95 -2.42 33.17 -8.71
C LEU A 95 -1.99 34.17 -9.79
N GLY A 96 -2.35 33.93 -11.06
CA GLY A 96 -1.93 34.75 -12.20
C GLY A 96 -0.51 34.46 -12.69
N HIS A 97 0.21 33.53 -12.06
CA HIS A 97 1.58 33.15 -12.41
C HIS A 97 1.88 31.69 -12.03
N ARG A 98 3.02 31.19 -12.49
CA ARG A 98 3.53 29.86 -12.13
C ARG A 98 3.83 29.80 -10.61
N PRO A 99 3.13 28.95 -9.83
CA PRO A 99 3.29 28.88 -8.37
C PRO A 99 4.67 28.33 -7.96
N SER A 100 5.23 28.90 -6.91
CA SER A 100 6.27 28.26 -6.10
C SER A 100 5.69 27.09 -5.28
N LYS A 101 6.57 26.27 -4.68
CA LYS A 101 6.13 25.20 -3.77
C LYS A 101 5.27 25.74 -2.62
N ILE A 102 5.65 26.89 -2.05
CA ILE A 102 4.93 27.45 -0.90
C ILE A 102 3.54 27.94 -1.34
N GLU A 103 3.47 28.70 -2.43
CA GLU A 103 2.18 29.17 -2.98
C GLU A 103 1.26 28.02 -3.38
N TRP A 104 1.82 26.95 -3.96
CA TRP A 104 1.06 25.75 -4.29
C TRP A 104 0.39 25.14 -3.06
N GLU A 105 1.15 24.89 -1.99
CA GLU A 105 0.62 24.29 -0.76
C GLU A 105 -0.36 25.22 -0.03
N LEU A 106 -0.15 26.54 -0.10
CA LEU A 106 -1.08 27.54 0.45
C LEU A 106 -2.38 27.68 -0.36
N SER A 107 -2.39 27.28 -1.63
CA SER A 107 -3.56 27.36 -2.52
C SER A 107 -4.59 26.23 -2.30
N SER A 108 -4.44 25.45 -1.22
CA SER A 108 -5.29 24.30 -0.88
C SER A 108 -5.45 23.32 -2.06
N PRO A 109 -4.34 22.75 -2.58
CA PRO A 109 -4.38 21.97 -3.79
C PRO A 109 -4.99 20.59 -3.53
N LYS A 110 -5.74 20.07 -4.51
CA LYS A 110 -6.26 18.69 -4.48
C LYS A 110 -5.13 17.66 -4.47
N TYR A 111 -3.99 18.00 -5.07
CA TYR A 111 -2.82 17.14 -5.17
C TYR A 111 -1.57 17.87 -4.68
N SER A 112 -0.83 17.24 -3.77
CA SER A 112 0.41 17.81 -3.20
C SER A 112 1.46 18.13 -4.26
N TYR A 113 2.37 19.07 -3.98
CA TYR A 113 3.53 19.36 -4.84
C TYR A 113 4.36 18.10 -5.14
N SER A 114 4.51 17.21 -4.14
CA SER A 114 5.25 15.96 -4.26
C SER A 114 4.64 15.00 -5.29
N THR A 115 3.32 15.03 -5.49
CA THR A 115 2.62 14.24 -6.51
C THR A 115 3.12 14.61 -7.90
N TYR A 116 3.20 15.91 -8.20
CA TYR A 116 3.72 16.41 -9.48
C TYR A 116 5.21 16.12 -9.64
N LYS A 117 6.02 16.39 -8.60
CA LYS A 117 7.46 16.10 -8.64
C LYS A 117 7.74 14.63 -8.95
N ALA A 118 7.00 13.72 -8.31
CA ALA A 118 7.13 12.28 -8.57
C ALA A 118 6.66 11.88 -9.97
N ARG A 119 5.51 12.41 -10.41
CA ARG A 119 4.91 12.02 -11.71
C ARG A 119 5.70 12.52 -12.92
N PHE A 120 6.15 13.76 -12.87
CA PHE A 120 6.81 14.43 -14.00
C PHE A 120 8.33 14.46 -13.86
N LYS A 121 8.88 13.71 -12.89
CA LYS A 121 10.32 13.69 -12.55
C LYS A 121 10.88 15.09 -12.26
N GLY A 122 10.06 15.98 -11.71
CA GLY A 122 10.41 17.36 -11.40
C GLY A 122 9.21 18.31 -11.51
N TRP A 123 9.17 19.34 -10.66
CA TRP A 123 8.15 20.39 -10.74
C TRP A 123 8.30 21.23 -12.01
N THR A 124 9.53 21.65 -12.32
CA THR A 124 9.81 22.40 -13.55
C THR A 124 9.36 21.63 -14.79
N ASN A 125 9.62 20.31 -14.84
CA ASN A 125 9.16 19.45 -15.93
C ASN A 125 7.63 19.36 -15.98
N ALA A 126 6.95 19.32 -14.84
CA ALA A 126 5.49 19.37 -14.79
C ALA A 126 4.97 20.67 -15.40
N CYS A 127 5.56 21.80 -15.05
CA CYS A 127 5.19 23.11 -15.59
C CYS A 127 5.47 23.22 -17.10
N LEU A 128 6.61 22.71 -17.58
CA LEU A 128 6.95 22.71 -19.00
C LEU A 128 5.95 21.87 -19.81
N GLN A 129 5.65 20.65 -19.35
CA GLN A 129 4.67 19.79 -20.03
C GLN A 129 3.22 20.29 -19.92
N PHE A 130 2.93 21.22 -19.01
CA PHE A 130 1.62 21.83 -18.86
C PHE A 130 1.41 22.97 -19.88
N ILE A 131 2.48 23.66 -20.27
CA ILE A 131 2.43 24.77 -21.23
C ILE A 131 2.74 24.36 -22.68
N GLU A 132 3.26 23.15 -22.89
CA GLU A 132 3.37 22.48 -24.21
C GLU A 132 2.00 22.01 -24.70
#